data_AF-A0A520NAZ1-F1
#
_entry.id   AF-A0A520NAZ1-F1
#
_cell.length_a   1.000
_cell.length_b   1.000
_cell.length_c   1.000
_cell.angle_alpha   90.00
_cell.angle_beta   90.00
_cell.angle_gamma   90.00
#
_symmetry.space_group_name_H-M   'P 1'
#
loop_
_entity.id
_entity.type
_entity.pdbx_description
1 polymer ?
#
loop_
_entity_poly.entity_id
_entity_poly.type
_entity_poly.pdbx_seq_one_letter_code
_entity_poly.pdbx_strand_id
1 'polypeptide(L)' 'HPRNWNGIEAPQILASGHHGRIADWRAEEARRETRERRPDLWERYLQAQARENEAKE' A
#
# COMPACT_ATOMS: atom_id res chain seq x y z
N HIS A 1 -20.16 2.86 11.04
CA HIS A 1 -18.97 3.12 11.88
C HIS A 1 -18.65 4.61 11.87
N PRO A 2 -18.08 5.16 12.95
CA PRO A 2 -17.72 6.58 13.00
C PRO A 2 -16.54 6.86 12.05
N ARG A 3 -16.60 8.00 11.36
CA ARG A 3 -15.55 8.45 10.42
C ARG A 3 -14.27 8.92 11.14
N ASN A 4 -14.38 9.21 12.44
CA ASN A 4 -13.29 9.59 13.33
C ASN A 4 -13.23 8.60 14.49
N TRP A 5 -12.05 8.05 14.74
CA TRP A 5 -11.79 7.18 15.87
C TRP A 5 -10.56 7.68 16.63
N ASN A 6 -10.69 7.95 17.94
CA ASN A 6 -9.61 8.48 18.77
C ASN A 6 -8.92 9.75 18.20
N GLY A 7 -9.66 10.60 17.48
CA GLY A 7 -9.12 11.80 16.84
C GLY A 7 -8.46 11.55 15.47
N ILE A 8 -8.45 10.31 15.00
CA ILE A 8 -7.90 9.92 13.69
C ILE A 8 -9.05 9.84 12.69
N GLU A 9 -8.99 10.67 11.65
CA GLU A 9 -9.95 10.62 10.55
C GLU A 9 -9.57 9.54 9.52
N ALA A 10 -10.58 8.80 9.08
CA ALA A 10 -10.40 7.83 8.01
C ALA A 10 -10.08 8.54 6.67
N PRO A 11 -9.17 7.99 5.85
CA PRO A 11 -8.88 8.50 4.51
C PRO A 11 -10.15 8.62 3.64
N GLN A 12 -10.33 9.77 2.98
CA GLN A 12 -11.50 10.03 2.13
C GLN A 12 -11.64 9.02 0.98
N ILE A 13 -10.53 8.45 0.51
CA ILE A 13 -10.53 7.41 -0.52
C ILE A 13 -11.33 6.17 -0.10
N LEU A 14 -11.32 5.81 1.18
CA LEU A 14 -12.09 4.68 1.73
C LEU A 14 -13.60 4.97 1.75
N ALA A 15 -14.00 6.23 1.76
CA ALA A 15 -15.39 6.67 1.70
C ALA A 15 -15.91 6.85 0.26
N SER A 16 -15.05 6.73 -0.76
CA SER A 16 -15.39 7.05 -2.15
C SER A 16 -16.20 5.97 -2.88
N GLY A 17 -16.27 4.73 -2.35
CA GLY A 17 -16.96 3.61 -2.99
C GLY A 17 -16.25 3.04 -4.24
N HIS A 18 -15.12 3.61 -4.65
CA HIS A 18 -14.36 3.15 -5.81
C HIS A 18 -13.41 2.01 -5.42
N HIS A 19 -13.88 0.77 -5.53
CA HIS A 19 -13.13 -0.42 -5.12
C HIS A 19 -11.74 -0.54 -5.77
N GLY A 20 -11.59 -0.17 -7.05
CA GLY A 20 -10.28 -0.17 -7.73
C GLY A 20 -9.29 0.80 -7.08
N ARG A 21 -9.70 2.07 -6.90
CA ARG A 21 -8.86 3.09 -6.25
C ARG A 21 -8.53 2.75 -4.79
N ILE A 22 -9.45 2.06 -4.11
CA ILE A 22 -9.22 1.57 -2.74
C ILE A 22 -8.18 0.45 -2.74
N ALA A 23 -8.22 -0.46 -3.71
CA ALA A 23 -7.23 -1.53 -3.84
C ALA A 23 -5.84 -0.95 -4.14
N ASP A 24 -5.75 0.00 -5.06
CA ASP A 24 -4.50 0.69 -5.38
C ASP A 24 -3.94 1.42 -4.16
N TRP A 25 -4.78 2.21 -3.48
CA TRP A 25 -4.39 2.91 -2.26
C TRP A 25 -3.91 1.95 -1.16
N ARG A 26 -4.60 0.82 -0.95
CA ARG A 26 -4.17 -0.19 0.03
C ARG A 26 -2.82 -0.80 -0.34
N ALA A 27 -2.59 -1.07 -1.62
CA ALA A 27 -1.32 -1.60 -2.08
C ALA A 27 -0.18 -0.59 -1.86
N GLU A 28 -0.41 0.69 -2.13
CA GLU A 28 0.57 1.75 -1.88
C GLU A 28 0.89 1.93 -0.40
N GLU A 29 -0.13 2.00 0.47
CA GLU A 29 0.08 2.11 1.92
C GLU A 29 0.80 0.88 2.49
N ALA A 30 0.46 -0.33 2.03
CA ALA A 30 1.14 -1.54 2.47
C ALA A 30 2.63 -1.52 2.09
N ARG A 31 2.96 -1.07 0.88
CA ARG A 31 4.36 -0.90 0.45
C ARG A 31 5.09 0.14 1.30
N ARG A 32 4.45 1.28 1.56
CA ARG A 32 5.00 2.35 2.40
C ARG A 32 5.28 1.86 3.81
N GLU A 33 4.30 1.24 4.46
CA GLU A 33 4.43 0.69 5.81
C GLU A 33 5.52 -0.39 5.88
N THR A 34 5.57 -1.27 4.88
CA THR A 34 6.62 -2.30 4.79
C THR A 34 7.99 -1.66 4.65
N ARG A 35 8.16 -0.62 3.81
CA ARG A 35 9.41 0.11 3.66
C ARG A 35 9.88 0.76 4.96
N GLU A 36 8.96 1.36 5.72
CA GLU A 36 9.28 2.07 6.96
C GLU A 36 9.56 1.11 8.13
N ARG A 37 8.77 0.04 8.27
CA ARG A 37 8.83 -0.85 9.45
C ARG A 37 9.66 -2.12 9.24
N ARG A 38 9.76 -2.60 8.00
CA ARG A 38 10.37 -3.88 7.63
C ARG A 38 11.26 -3.73 6.39
N PRO A 39 12.37 -2.96 6.50
CA PRO A 39 13.30 -2.77 5.38
C PRO A 39 13.85 -4.10 4.84
N ASP A 40 13.97 -5.12 5.69
CA ASP A 40 14.38 -6.47 5.30
C ASP A 40 13.42 -7.14 4.30
N LEU A 41 12.11 -6.99 4.50
CA LEU A 41 11.09 -7.50 3.57
C LEU A 41 11.01 -6.61 2.33
N TRP A 42 11.22 -5.31 2.50
CA TRP A 42 11.20 -4.36 1.39
C TRP A 42 12.31 -4.63 0.37
N GLU A 43 13.53 -4.94 0.82
CA GLU A 43 14.62 -5.31 -0.08
C GLU A 43 14.31 -6.57 -0.89
N ARG A 44 13.70 -7.59 -0.27
CA ARG A 44 13.26 -8.80 -0.98
C ARG A 44 12.18 -8.50 -2.02
N TYR A 45 11.24 -7.61 -1.69
CA TYR A 45 10.22 -7.16 -2.62
C TYR A 45 10.84 -6.45 -3.84
N LEU A 46 11.81 -5.55 -3.61
CA LEU A 46 12.52 -4.87 -4.71
C LEU A 46 13.30 -5.85 -5.60
N GLN A 47 13.97 -6.84 -5.01
CA GLN A 47 14.67 -7.87 -5.77
C GLN A 47 13.72 -8.71 -6.62
N ALA A 48 12.56 -9.09 -6.08
CA ALA A 48 11.54 -9.81 -6.83
C ALA A 48 10.99 -8.96 -7.99
N GLN A 49 10.73 -7.68 -7.73
CA GLN A 49 10.23 -6.75 -8.74
C GLN A 49 11.24 -6.50 -9.86
N ALA A 50 12.54 -6.37 -9.54
CA ALA A 50 13.60 -6.20 -10.53
C ALA A 50 13.68 -7.42 -11.47
N ARG A 51 13.67 -8.65 -10.91
CA ARG A 51 13.66 -9.89 -11.70
C ARG A 51 12.44 -10.01 -12.61
N GLU A 52 11.27 -9.58 -12.13
CA GLU A 52 10.05 -9.59 -12.93
C GLU A 52 10.13 -8.59 -14.10
N ASN A 53 10.73 -7.42 -13.88
CA ASN A 53 10.89 -6.41 -14.92
C ASN A 53 11.89 -6.86 -15.99
N GLU A 54 13.02 -7.46 -15.58
CA GLU A 54 14.01 -8.05 -16.50
C GLU A 54 13.43 -9.18 -17.35
N ALA A 55 12.47 -9.95 -16.83
CA ALA A 55 11.82 -11.03 -17.57
C ALA A 55 10.72 -10.55 -18.54
N LYS A 56 10.34 -9.27 -18.48
CA LYS A 56 9.32 -8.66 -19.35
C LYS A 56 9.92 -7.88 -20.52
N GLU A 57 11.24 -7.67 -20.53
CA GLU A 57 12.02 -7.15 -21.66
C GLU A 57 12.51 -8.28 -22.57
#